data_AF-A0A4Q3CBV1-F1
#
_entry.id   AF-A0A4Q3CBV1-F1
#
_cell.length_a   1.000
_cell.length_b   1.000
_cell.length_c   1.000
_cell.angle_alpha   90.00
_cell.angle_beta   90.00
_cell.angle_gamma   90.00
#
_symmetry.space_group_name_H-M   'P 1'
#
loop_
_entity.id
_entity.type
_entity.pdbx_description
1 polymer ?
#
loop_
_entity_poly.entity_id
_entity_poly.type
_entity_poly.pdbx_seq_one_letter_code
_entity_poly.pdbx_strand_id
1 'polypeptide(L)'
;HQGVLYDGGSTNYFNMECPQIIKMGSTYYLIYSDQLGKYMYYRKSSSLTGPWSAPAGNSRFEGKSFFAGKIAKDAAGDHYIFAWTNILSGHTDAGAWTWGGNMVVHKIYQQANGDLAVAIPHTLQANLNTNTHTLVKDSQWGNITFTAPGTYRVVSPAPSDVANVIFNPVNRQKFKISTTVNYASSSKDFGFMIGACDGYNDFYSLRFVPSQNRFSFDRTAHGSITTTTVADNDVPFPMSPNTDYLVEIVVENSMVVVYINNVAALSCRIYKAQQTNWGIFSDNSDATFKNLTVKYP
;
A
#
# COMPACT_ATOMS: atom_id res chain seq x y z
N HIS A 1 -36.78 -6.80 -18.19
CA HIS A 1 -36.47 -6.11 -16.92
C HIS A 1 -36.00 -7.18 -15.93
N GLN A 2 -34.72 -7.21 -15.53
CA GLN A 2 -34.12 -8.30 -14.72
C GLN A 2 -33.87 -7.93 -13.24
N GLY A 3 -34.71 -7.07 -12.66
CA GLY A 3 -34.61 -6.70 -11.24
C GLY A 3 -33.34 -5.92 -10.88
N VAL A 4 -32.94 -6.00 -9.60
CA VAL A 4 -31.73 -5.37 -9.06
C VAL A 4 -30.50 -6.22 -9.40
N LEU A 5 -29.47 -5.61 -9.99
CA LEU A 5 -28.24 -6.32 -10.35
C LEU A 5 -27.42 -6.72 -9.10
N TYR A 6 -27.21 -5.78 -8.17
CA TYR A 6 -26.57 -5.99 -6.88
C TYR A 6 -26.98 -4.85 -5.94
N ASP A 7 -27.34 -5.16 -4.69
CA ASP A 7 -27.91 -4.23 -3.71
C ASP A 7 -26.94 -3.85 -2.58
N GLY A 8 -25.69 -4.35 -2.62
CA GLY A 8 -24.71 -4.14 -1.55
C GLY A 8 -24.61 -5.31 -0.55
N GLY A 9 -25.54 -6.27 -0.60
CA GLY A 9 -25.59 -7.38 0.35
C GLY A 9 -25.74 -6.86 1.78
N SER A 10 -24.85 -7.29 2.68
CA SER A 10 -24.84 -6.84 4.08
C SER A 10 -24.17 -5.48 4.31
N THR A 11 -23.63 -4.85 3.26
CA THR A 11 -22.95 -3.55 3.36
C THR A 11 -23.82 -2.47 2.73
N ASN A 12 -24.16 -1.47 3.53
CA ASN A 12 -24.87 -0.30 3.03
C ASN A 12 -23.86 0.69 2.41
N TYR A 13 -23.86 0.78 1.09
CA TYR A 13 -23.07 1.75 0.35
C TYR A 13 -23.92 2.98 0.08
N PHE A 14 -23.34 4.18 0.21
CA PHE A 14 -24.07 5.40 -0.14
C PHE A 14 -24.35 5.46 -1.64
N ASN A 15 -23.32 5.20 -2.45
CA ASN A 15 -23.40 5.12 -3.89
C ASN A 15 -22.25 4.25 -4.42
N MET A 16 -22.57 3.30 -5.31
CA MET A 16 -21.60 2.42 -5.96
C MET A 16 -21.19 3.02 -7.30
N GLU A 17 -20.22 3.93 -7.27
CA GLU A 17 -19.79 4.70 -8.43
C GLU A 17 -18.90 3.90 -9.39
N CYS A 18 -18.93 4.34 -10.64
CA CYS A 18 -18.14 3.79 -11.74
C CYS A 18 -18.21 2.25 -11.86
N PRO A 19 -19.41 1.63 -11.77
CA PRO A 19 -19.49 0.19 -11.80
C PRO A 19 -19.04 -0.37 -13.14
N GLN A 20 -18.34 -1.50 -13.11
CA GLN A 20 -17.97 -2.23 -14.31
C GLN A 20 -18.05 -3.72 -14.05
N ILE A 21 -18.62 -4.45 -15.03
CA ILE A 21 -18.51 -5.89 -15.09
C ILE A 21 -17.44 -6.28 -16.09
N ILE A 22 -16.57 -7.21 -15.69
CA ILE A 22 -15.61 -7.88 -16.57
C ILE A 22 -15.68 -9.39 -16.35
N LYS A 23 -15.09 -10.14 -17.27
CA LYS A 23 -14.88 -11.58 -17.12
C LYS A 23 -13.39 -11.90 -17.19
N MET A 24 -12.87 -12.61 -16.20
CA MET A 24 -11.55 -13.25 -16.28
C MET A 24 -11.71 -14.75 -16.08
N GLY A 25 -11.22 -15.54 -17.04
CA GLY A 25 -11.48 -16.98 -17.08
C GLY A 25 -12.98 -17.28 -17.10
N SER A 26 -13.43 -18.12 -16.17
CA SER A 26 -14.85 -18.48 -15.99
C SER A 26 -15.61 -17.55 -15.04
N THR A 27 -14.95 -16.60 -14.37
CA THR A 27 -15.54 -15.76 -13.31
C THR A 27 -15.85 -14.36 -13.83
N TYR A 28 -17.02 -13.85 -13.48
CA TYR A 28 -17.40 -12.46 -13.64
C TYR A 28 -17.06 -11.65 -12.39
N TYR A 29 -16.63 -10.42 -12.58
CA TYR A 29 -16.32 -9.48 -11.51
C TYR A 29 -17.13 -8.20 -11.70
N LEU A 30 -17.82 -7.77 -10.64
CA LEU A 30 -18.42 -6.45 -10.53
C LEU A 30 -17.52 -5.59 -9.65
N ILE A 31 -16.88 -4.57 -10.21
CA ILE A 31 -16.09 -3.58 -9.48
C ILE A 31 -16.88 -2.28 -9.34
N TYR A 32 -16.67 -1.53 -8.26
CA TYR A 32 -17.26 -0.22 -8.02
C TYR A 32 -16.51 0.54 -6.92
N SER A 33 -16.68 1.85 -6.85
CA SER A 33 -16.11 2.70 -5.80
C SER A 33 -17.20 3.22 -4.87
N ASP A 34 -17.06 3.04 -3.55
CA ASP A 34 -17.99 3.60 -2.58
C ASP A 34 -17.70 5.09 -2.34
N GLN A 35 -18.66 5.95 -2.68
CA GLN A 35 -18.49 7.41 -2.66
C GLN A 35 -18.09 7.98 -1.28
N LEU A 36 -18.63 7.46 -0.18
CA LEU A 36 -18.33 8.00 1.15
C LEU A 36 -17.09 7.37 1.76
N GLY A 37 -16.98 6.04 1.74
CA GLY A 37 -15.81 5.33 2.27
C GLY A 37 -14.55 5.56 1.44
N LYS A 38 -14.70 5.92 0.16
CA LYS A 38 -13.65 6.16 -0.83
C LYS A 38 -12.78 4.94 -1.12
N TYR A 39 -13.33 3.75 -0.86
CA TYR A 39 -12.70 2.47 -1.17
C TYR A 39 -13.28 1.91 -2.47
N MET A 40 -12.43 1.23 -3.23
CA MET A 40 -12.87 0.39 -4.34
C MET A 40 -13.11 -1.04 -3.84
N TYR A 41 -14.24 -1.61 -4.25
CA TYR A 41 -14.66 -2.96 -3.90
C TYR A 41 -14.89 -3.79 -5.16
N TYR A 42 -14.86 -5.11 -4.99
CA TYR A 42 -15.29 -6.03 -6.02
C TYR A 42 -16.17 -7.16 -5.47
N ARG A 43 -16.97 -7.74 -6.37
CA ARG A 43 -17.78 -8.94 -6.15
C ARG A 43 -17.54 -9.93 -7.28
N LYS A 44 -17.77 -11.21 -7.00
CA LYS A 44 -17.60 -12.31 -7.95
C LYS A 44 -18.93 -12.95 -8.27
N SER A 45 -19.06 -13.50 -9.48
CA SER A 45 -20.17 -14.36 -9.88
C SER A 45 -19.74 -15.35 -10.95
N SER A 46 -20.44 -16.49 -11.04
CA SER A 46 -20.35 -17.41 -12.19
C SER A 46 -21.19 -16.95 -13.38
N SER A 47 -22.02 -15.92 -13.22
CA SER A 47 -22.92 -15.38 -14.26
C SER A 47 -22.79 -13.86 -14.39
N LEU A 48 -23.08 -13.35 -15.59
CA LEU A 48 -23.12 -11.92 -15.88
C LEU A 48 -24.15 -11.16 -15.04
N THR A 49 -25.21 -11.85 -14.61
CA THR A 49 -26.36 -11.25 -13.91
C THR A 49 -26.41 -11.59 -12.43
N GLY A 50 -25.33 -12.17 -11.88
CA GLY A 50 -25.28 -12.62 -10.49
C GLY A 50 -25.81 -14.04 -10.27
N PRO A 51 -25.98 -14.48 -9.01
CA PRO A 51 -25.80 -13.70 -7.79
C PRO A 51 -24.35 -13.27 -7.58
N TRP A 52 -24.16 -12.10 -6.97
CA TRP A 52 -22.84 -11.53 -6.67
C TRP A 52 -22.46 -11.79 -5.22
N SER A 53 -21.24 -12.28 -4.99
CA SER A 53 -20.72 -12.54 -3.65
C SER A 53 -19.42 -11.79 -3.39
N ALA A 54 -19.11 -11.56 -2.11
CA ALA A 54 -17.78 -11.12 -1.71
C ALA A 54 -16.71 -12.15 -2.14
N PRO A 55 -15.46 -11.71 -2.33
CA PRO A 55 -14.32 -12.64 -2.41
C PRO A 55 -14.18 -13.47 -1.14
N ALA A 56 -13.44 -14.57 -1.22
CA ALA A 56 -13.17 -15.40 -0.06
C ALA A 56 -12.19 -14.71 0.91
N GLY A 57 -11.21 -14.00 0.36
CA GLY A 57 -10.33 -13.09 1.09
C GLY A 57 -10.92 -11.69 1.24
N ASN A 58 -10.06 -10.68 1.11
CA ASN A 58 -10.44 -9.29 1.35
C ASN A 58 -11.31 -8.74 0.21
N SER A 59 -12.37 -8.02 0.57
CA SER A 59 -13.28 -7.35 -0.38
C SER A 59 -12.65 -6.19 -1.16
N ARG A 60 -11.40 -5.85 -0.83
CA ARG A 60 -10.58 -4.82 -1.46
C ARG A 60 -9.11 -5.22 -1.36
N PHE A 61 -8.35 -4.86 -2.39
CA PHE A 61 -6.89 -5.05 -2.47
C PHE A 61 -6.14 -3.73 -2.50
N GLU A 62 -6.86 -2.62 -2.37
CA GLU A 62 -6.36 -1.25 -2.34
C GLU A 62 -6.97 -0.51 -1.13
N GLY A 63 -6.35 0.59 -0.73
CA GLY A 63 -6.84 1.53 0.25
C GLY A 63 -7.82 2.57 -0.28
N LYS A 64 -8.05 3.58 0.56
CA LYS A 64 -8.62 4.87 0.18
C LYS A 64 -7.70 5.55 -0.82
N SER A 65 -8.21 6.50 -1.58
CA SER A 65 -7.43 7.24 -2.58
C SER A 65 -7.00 6.44 -3.82
N PHE A 66 -7.60 5.27 -4.05
CA PHE A 66 -7.68 4.65 -5.36
C PHE A 66 -9.16 4.61 -5.78
N PHE A 67 -9.60 5.64 -6.49
CA PHE A 67 -11.03 5.89 -6.71
C PHE A 67 -11.40 5.95 -8.19
N ALA A 68 -12.64 5.56 -8.50
CA ALA A 68 -13.18 5.41 -9.86
C ALA A 68 -12.42 4.38 -10.70
N GLY A 69 -12.01 3.28 -10.06
CA GLY A 69 -11.27 2.18 -10.69
C GLY A 69 -12.05 1.54 -11.85
N LYS A 70 -11.42 1.47 -13.03
CA LYS A 70 -11.93 0.76 -14.22
C LYS A 70 -10.85 -0.17 -14.76
N ILE A 71 -11.25 -1.33 -15.24
CA ILE A 71 -10.37 -2.39 -15.74
C ILE A 71 -10.39 -2.42 -17.28
N ALA A 72 -9.21 -2.55 -17.87
CA ALA A 72 -9.03 -2.89 -19.27
C ALA A 72 -8.05 -4.07 -19.42
N LYS A 73 -8.19 -4.82 -20.51
CA LYS A 73 -7.29 -5.91 -20.87
C LYS A 73 -6.44 -5.47 -22.06
N ASP A 74 -5.15 -5.72 -22.02
CA ASP A 74 -4.27 -5.44 -23.15
C ASP A 74 -4.34 -6.53 -24.22
N ALA A 75 -3.57 -6.36 -25.30
CA ALA A 75 -3.50 -7.32 -26.40
C ALA A 75 -2.82 -8.65 -26.02
N ALA A 76 -1.96 -8.65 -25.00
CA ALA A 76 -1.31 -9.85 -24.47
C ALA A 76 -2.21 -10.64 -23.50
N GLY A 77 -3.33 -10.06 -23.08
CA GLY A 77 -4.30 -10.68 -22.18
C GLY A 77 -4.12 -10.27 -20.71
N ASP A 78 -3.17 -9.39 -20.39
CA ASP A 78 -2.99 -8.84 -19.05
C ASP A 78 -4.10 -7.84 -18.72
N HIS A 79 -4.58 -7.88 -17.48
CA HIS A 79 -5.60 -6.96 -17.00
C HIS A 79 -4.95 -5.86 -16.17
N TYR A 80 -5.38 -4.63 -16.41
CA TYR A 80 -4.94 -3.46 -15.68
C TYR A 80 -6.13 -2.70 -15.15
N ILE A 81 -6.01 -2.18 -13.93
CA ILE A 81 -6.99 -1.30 -13.32
C ILE A 81 -6.42 0.11 -13.23
N PHE A 82 -7.25 1.08 -13.63
CA PHE A 82 -6.93 2.50 -13.72
C PHE A 82 -7.85 3.25 -12.79
N ALA A 83 -7.28 4.03 -11.88
CA ALA A 83 -8.02 4.90 -10.96
C ALA A 83 -7.24 6.18 -10.75
N TRP A 84 -7.83 7.14 -10.05
CA TRP A 84 -7.10 8.33 -9.62
C TRP A 84 -6.82 8.32 -8.11
N THR A 85 -5.67 8.87 -7.74
CA THR A 85 -5.32 9.26 -6.38
C THR A 85 -5.42 10.76 -6.22
N ASN A 86 -6.14 11.15 -5.17
CA ASN A 86 -6.46 12.54 -4.87
C ASN A 86 -5.22 13.45 -4.79
N ILE A 87 -5.43 14.74 -5.02
CA ILE A 87 -4.54 15.80 -4.54
C ILE A 87 -4.92 16.16 -3.10
N LEU A 88 -4.03 16.90 -2.42
CA LEU A 88 -4.35 17.57 -1.17
C LEU A 88 -4.45 19.08 -1.42
N SER A 89 -5.35 19.76 -0.72
CA SER A 89 -5.56 21.20 -0.82
C SER A 89 -4.26 21.98 -0.61
N GLY A 90 -4.01 22.97 -1.46
CA GLY A 90 -2.78 23.77 -1.47
C GLY A 90 -1.53 22.99 -1.89
N HIS A 91 -1.65 21.73 -2.31
CA HIS A 91 -0.52 20.86 -2.65
C HIS A 91 0.47 20.69 -1.49
N THR A 92 -0.06 20.58 -0.28
CA THR A 92 0.71 20.37 0.95
C THR A 92 0.24 19.10 1.66
N ASP A 93 1.13 18.45 2.41
CA ASP A 93 0.78 17.24 3.15
C ASP A 93 -0.23 17.47 4.30
N ALA A 94 -0.30 18.70 4.81
CA ALA A 94 -1.32 19.13 5.77
C ALA A 94 -2.69 19.40 5.11
N GLY A 95 -2.73 19.46 3.79
CA GLY A 95 -3.95 19.73 3.03
C GLY A 95 -5.03 18.68 3.25
N ALA A 96 -6.29 19.11 3.18
CA ALA A 96 -7.43 18.21 3.12
C ALA A 96 -7.46 17.47 1.77
N TRP A 97 -8.05 16.29 1.76
CA TRP A 97 -8.32 15.51 0.55
C TRP A 97 -9.19 16.33 -0.42
N THR A 98 -8.83 16.37 -1.71
CA THR A 98 -9.60 17.05 -2.76
C THR A 98 -9.83 16.12 -3.95
N TRP A 99 -10.97 16.26 -4.62
CA TRP A 99 -11.34 15.41 -5.77
C TRP A 99 -10.34 15.52 -6.93
N GLY A 100 -10.05 14.37 -7.56
CA GLY A 100 -9.16 14.28 -8.71
C GLY A 100 -7.67 14.30 -8.35
N GLY A 101 -6.81 13.99 -9.32
CA GLY A 101 -5.36 13.99 -9.13
C GLY A 101 -4.62 13.16 -10.17
N ASN A 102 -3.76 12.25 -9.72
CA ASN A 102 -2.92 11.47 -10.63
C ASN A 102 -3.52 10.10 -10.87
N MET A 103 -3.42 9.63 -12.12
CA MET A 103 -3.78 8.26 -12.45
C MET A 103 -2.78 7.29 -11.83
N VAL A 104 -3.29 6.25 -11.18
CA VAL A 104 -2.55 5.07 -10.75
C VAL A 104 -3.03 3.88 -11.55
N VAL A 105 -2.07 3.08 -12.03
CA VAL A 105 -2.33 1.88 -12.81
C VAL A 105 -1.69 0.70 -12.12
N HIS A 106 -2.47 -0.35 -11.91
CA HIS A 106 -1.97 -1.63 -11.41
C HIS A 106 -2.22 -2.73 -12.42
N LYS A 107 -1.36 -3.75 -12.43
CA LYS A 107 -1.71 -5.04 -13.02
C LYS A 107 -2.56 -5.80 -12.01
N ILE A 108 -3.65 -6.41 -12.47
CA ILE A 108 -4.47 -7.29 -11.64
C ILE A 108 -4.48 -8.69 -12.24
N TYR A 109 -4.68 -9.67 -11.39
CA TYR A 109 -4.75 -11.06 -11.80
C TYR A 109 -5.69 -11.86 -10.90
N GLN A 110 -6.16 -12.97 -11.44
CA GLN A 110 -7.03 -13.90 -10.73
C GLN A 110 -6.17 -14.93 -9.98
N GLN A 111 -6.40 -15.03 -8.67
CA GLN A 111 -5.84 -16.10 -7.83
C GLN A 111 -6.57 -17.42 -8.11
N ALA A 112 -6.01 -18.55 -7.66
CA ALA A 112 -6.57 -19.89 -7.90
C ALA A 112 -8.01 -20.06 -7.37
N ASN A 113 -8.37 -19.37 -6.29
CA ASN A 113 -9.73 -19.35 -5.71
C ASN A 113 -10.69 -18.35 -6.41
N GLY A 114 -10.23 -17.69 -7.47
CA GLY A 114 -10.96 -16.66 -8.21
C GLY A 114 -10.95 -15.29 -7.56
N ASP A 115 -10.28 -15.05 -6.43
CA ASP A 115 -10.12 -13.70 -5.88
C ASP A 115 -9.17 -12.86 -6.75
N LEU A 116 -9.31 -11.54 -6.71
CA LEU A 116 -8.39 -10.64 -7.39
C LEU A 116 -7.19 -10.32 -6.49
N ALA A 117 -6.03 -10.20 -7.13
CA ALA A 117 -4.80 -9.72 -6.54
C ALA A 117 -4.20 -8.60 -7.42
N VAL A 118 -3.30 -7.82 -6.85
CA VAL A 118 -2.77 -6.59 -7.45
C VAL A 118 -1.24 -6.56 -7.40
N ALA A 119 -0.63 -6.19 -8.51
CA ALA A 119 0.82 -6.10 -8.66
C ALA A 119 1.22 -4.84 -9.42
N ILE A 120 2.49 -4.47 -9.28
CA ILE A 120 3.11 -3.45 -10.12
C ILE A 120 3.02 -3.87 -11.60
N PRO A 121 2.63 -2.96 -12.52
CA PRO A 121 2.71 -3.25 -13.96
C PRO A 121 4.13 -3.68 -14.33
N HIS A 122 4.25 -4.81 -15.03
CA HIS A 122 5.57 -5.40 -15.32
C HIS A 122 6.46 -4.47 -16.15
N THR A 123 5.89 -3.65 -17.04
CA THR A 123 6.61 -2.63 -17.81
C THR A 123 7.16 -1.51 -16.92
N LEU A 124 6.38 -1.05 -15.95
CA LEU A 124 6.82 -0.09 -14.93
C LEU A 124 7.92 -0.70 -14.06
N GLN A 125 7.75 -1.95 -13.63
CA GLN A 125 8.74 -2.65 -12.80
C GLN A 125 10.06 -2.84 -13.54
N ALA A 126 10.02 -3.22 -14.82
CA ALA A 126 11.21 -3.35 -15.66
C ALA A 126 11.93 -2.00 -15.82
N ASN A 127 11.18 -0.93 -16.10
CA ASN A 127 11.73 0.42 -16.17
C ASN A 127 12.38 0.86 -14.85
N LEU A 128 11.76 0.61 -13.70
CA LEU A 128 12.32 0.99 -12.39
C LEU A 128 13.54 0.17 -11.97
N ASN A 129 13.82 -0.96 -12.64
CA ASN A 129 14.86 -1.90 -12.26
C ASN A 129 16.18 -1.73 -13.04
N THR A 130 16.30 -0.68 -13.86
CA THR A 130 17.45 -0.43 -14.76
C THR A 130 18.71 0.00 -14.01
N ASN A 131 18.59 0.86 -13.01
CA ASN A 131 19.70 1.38 -12.24
C ASN A 131 19.54 1.11 -10.74
N THR A 132 20.67 1.05 -10.03
CA THR A 132 20.70 0.90 -8.55
C THR A 132 21.20 2.18 -7.91
N HIS A 133 20.49 2.64 -6.88
CA HIS A 133 20.92 3.73 -6.04
C HIS A 133 21.66 3.18 -4.82
N THR A 134 22.85 3.70 -4.55
CA THR A 134 23.62 3.35 -3.34
C THR A 134 22.96 3.94 -2.11
N LEU A 135 22.52 3.08 -1.19
CA LEU A 135 22.00 3.51 0.10
C LEU A 135 23.12 4.14 0.93
N VAL A 136 22.89 5.37 1.40
CA VAL A 136 23.76 6.03 2.37
C VAL A 136 22.96 6.20 3.65
N LYS A 137 23.38 5.51 4.71
CA LYS A 137 22.80 5.68 6.04
C LYS A 137 23.14 7.07 6.56
N ASP A 138 22.12 7.82 6.92
CA ASP A 138 22.22 9.14 7.54
C ASP A 138 22.40 8.98 9.06
N SER A 139 21.46 8.28 9.69
CA SER A 139 21.45 8.07 11.13
C SER A 139 20.77 6.74 11.52
N GLN A 140 20.90 6.34 12.78
CA GLN A 140 20.21 5.18 13.35
C GLN A 140 19.95 5.40 14.84
N TRP A 141 18.87 4.81 15.35
CA TRP A 141 18.55 4.84 16.78
C TRP A 141 17.92 3.51 17.23
N GLY A 142 18.07 3.19 18.52
CA GLY A 142 17.58 1.94 19.11
C GLY A 142 18.46 0.72 18.80
N ASN A 143 17.88 -0.47 18.98
CA ASN A 143 18.58 -1.74 18.83
C ASN A 143 18.56 -2.20 17.36
N ILE A 144 19.64 -1.89 16.65
CA ILE A 144 19.81 -2.21 15.22
C ILE A 144 20.94 -3.21 15.04
N THR A 145 20.64 -4.35 14.43
CA THR A 145 21.65 -5.34 14.01
C THR A 145 21.70 -5.42 12.49
N PHE A 146 22.89 -5.19 11.92
CA PHE A 146 23.16 -5.43 10.49
C PHE A 146 23.61 -6.87 10.30
N THR A 147 22.81 -7.70 9.64
CA THR A 147 23.08 -9.15 9.52
C THR A 147 23.70 -9.53 8.17
N ALA A 148 23.45 -8.74 7.13
CA ALA A 148 23.96 -8.94 5.77
C ALA A 148 23.80 -7.64 4.98
N PRO A 149 24.45 -7.46 3.80
CA PRO A 149 24.22 -6.32 2.92
C PRO A 149 22.73 -6.01 2.70
N GLY A 150 22.33 -4.78 3.03
CA GLY A 150 20.93 -4.32 2.95
C GLY A 150 19.97 -5.01 3.93
N THR A 151 20.44 -5.76 4.92
CA THR A 151 19.59 -6.47 5.88
C THR A 151 19.76 -5.92 7.29
N TYR A 152 18.65 -5.44 7.85
CA TYR A 152 18.57 -4.79 9.15
C TYR A 152 17.53 -5.50 10.02
N ARG A 153 17.93 -5.99 11.19
CA ARG A 153 17.00 -6.31 12.27
C ARG A 153 16.87 -5.09 13.17
N VAL A 154 15.64 -4.61 13.33
CA VAL A 154 15.25 -3.37 14.00
C VAL A 154 14.34 -3.78 15.17
N VAL A 155 14.80 -3.56 16.40
CA VAL A 155 14.11 -4.01 17.60
C VAL A 155 13.80 -2.82 18.50
N SER A 156 12.52 -2.68 18.83
CA SER A 156 12.03 -1.83 19.91
C SER A 156 11.36 -2.74 20.95
N PRO A 157 11.97 -2.94 22.14
CA PRO A 157 11.46 -3.87 23.14
C PRO A 157 10.32 -3.34 24.02
N ALA A 158 9.97 -2.06 23.91
CA ALA A 158 9.03 -1.41 24.84
C ALA A 158 8.10 -0.40 24.14
N PRO A 159 6.96 -0.04 24.76
CA PRO A 159 6.13 1.06 24.28
C PRO A 159 6.88 2.39 24.25
N SER A 160 6.52 3.27 23.30
CA SER A 160 7.09 4.61 23.15
C SER A 160 8.59 4.64 22.82
N ASP A 161 9.13 3.51 22.37
CA ASP A 161 10.50 3.37 21.88
C ASP A 161 10.45 3.12 20.37
N VAL A 162 11.13 3.96 19.57
CA VAL A 162 11.16 3.83 18.11
C VAL A 162 12.60 3.57 17.68
N ALA A 163 12.91 2.31 17.41
CA ALA A 163 14.18 1.92 16.79
C ALA A 163 14.08 2.13 15.27
N ASN A 164 15.12 2.68 14.66
CA ASN A 164 15.09 3.04 13.26
C ASN A 164 16.47 3.13 12.59
N VAL A 165 16.44 3.10 11.26
CA VAL A 165 17.56 3.45 10.38
C VAL A 165 17.05 4.46 9.36
N ILE A 166 17.69 5.62 9.30
CA ILE A 166 17.37 6.69 8.35
C ILE A 166 18.44 6.72 7.26
N PHE A 167 18.00 6.90 6.04
CA PHE A 167 18.82 7.02 4.84
C PHE A 167 18.74 8.43 4.28
N ASN A 168 19.81 8.83 3.60
CA ASN A 168 19.86 10.07 2.85
C ASN A 168 18.74 10.13 1.79
N PRO A 169 18.38 11.35 1.33
CA PRO A 169 17.41 11.52 0.27
C PRO A 169 17.80 10.80 -1.01
N VAL A 170 16.81 10.17 -1.65
CA VAL A 170 16.96 9.69 -3.02
C VAL A 170 16.75 10.87 -3.96
N ASN A 171 17.84 11.39 -4.54
CA ASN A 171 17.78 12.54 -5.45
C ASN A 171 17.29 12.13 -6.86
N ARG A 172 16.09 11.55 -6.95
CA ARG A 172 15.44 11.08 -8.18
C ARG A 172 13.93 11.31 -8.08
N GLN A 173 13.32 11.85 -9.14
CA GLN A 173 11.87 12.04 -9.21
C GLN A 173 11.08 10.72 -9.19
N LYS A 174 11.68 9.64 -9.72
CA LYS A 174 11.06 8.33 -9.82
C LYS A 174 12.04 7.27 -9.34
N PHE A 175 11.63 6.49 -8.34
CA PHE A 175 12.43 5.41 -7.77
C PHE A 175 11.53 4.36 -7.12
N LYS A 176 12.12 3.22 -6.78
CA LYS A 176 11.48 2.11 -6.11
C LYS A 176 12.34 1.62 -4.95
N ILE A 177 11.76 1.52 -3.76
CA ILE A 177 12.34 0.82 -2.61
C ILE A 177 11.85 -0.63 -2.67
N SER A 178 12.73 -1.60 -2.49
CA SER A 178 12.38 -3.03 -2.44
C SER A 178 13.03 -3.71 -1.25
N THR A 179 12.27 -4.53 -0.53
CA THR A 179 12.76 -5.32 0.62
C THR A 179 11.86 -6.52 0.87
N THR A 180 12.37 -7.50 1.62
CA THR A 180 11.53 -8.53 2.25
C THR A 180 11.44 -8.24 3.74
N VAL A 181 10.23 -8.03 4.25
CA VAL A 181 9.96 -7.73 5.65
C VAL A 181 9.54 -9.00 6.38
N ASN A 182 10.05 -9.20 7.58
CA ASN A 182 9.68 -10.27 8.50
C ASN A 182 9.54 -9.67 9.91
N TYR A 183 8.75 -10.27 10.78
CA TYR A 183 8.71 -9.88 12.18
C TYR A 183 8.61 -11.09 13.10
N ALA A 184 9.35 -11.07 14.21
CA ALA A 184 9.28 -12.13 15.22
C ALA A 184 8.16 -11.85 16.24
N SER A 185 7.94 -10.58 16.57
CA SER A 185 6.86 -10.13 17.44
C SER A 185 6.48 -8.67 17.14
N SER A 186 5.24 -8.30 17.43
CA SER A 186 4.79 -6.91 17.28
C SER A 186 3.62 -6.65 18.21
N SER A 187 3.83 -5.72 19.14
CA SER A 187 2.81 -5.23 20.06
C SER A 187 2.23 -3.88 19.60
N LYS A 188 2.90 -3.17 18.68
CA LYS A 188 2.39 -1.97 18.04
C LYS A 188 2.53 -2.04 16.51
N ASP A 189 3.63 -1.55 15.94
CA ASP A 189 3.83 -1.50 14.49
C ASP A 189 5.31 -1.40 14.08
N PHE A 190 5.55 -1.62 12.78
CA PHE A 190 6.84 -1.46 12.13
C PHE A 190 6.63 -1.10 10.67
N GLY A 191 7.62 -0.53 10.00
CA GLY A 191 7.50 -0.20 8.59
C GLY A 191 8.50 0.84 8.12
N PHE A 192 8.01 1.79 7.33
CA PHE A 192 8.82 2.78 6.64
C PHE A 192 8.45 4.20 7.09
N MET A 193 9.49 5.01 7.23
CA MET A 193 9.39 6.45 7.46
C MET A 193 9.58 7.16 6.12
N ILE A 194 8.65 8.04 5.73
CA ILE A 194 8.76 8.84 4.50
C ILE A 194 8.61 10.32 4.86
N GLY A 195 9.37 11.20 4.21
CA GLY A 195 9.07 12.64 4.21
C GLY A 195 9.65 13.44 5.37
N ALA A 196 10.96 13.70 5.34
CA ALA A 196 11.71 14.53 6.29
C ALA A 196 11.71 13.99 7.72
N CYS A 197 12.14 12.74 7.85
CA CYS A 197 12.09 11.96 9.07
C CYS A 197 13.03 12.52 10.16
N ASP A 198 12.48 12.78 11.35
CA ASP A 198 13.24 13.13 12.56
C ASP A 198 13.71 11.89 13.36
N GLY A 199 13.26 10.69 12.96
CA GLY A 199 13.56 9.43 13.63
C GLY A 199 12.68 9.10 14.82
N TYR A 200 11.64 9.89 15.11
CA TYR A 200 10.74 9.61 16.24
C TYR A 200 9.27 9.91 15.95
N ASN A 201 8.92 11.15 15.62
CA ASN A 201 7.53 11.60 15.56
C ASN A 201 7.14 12.15 14.20
N ASP A 202 8.02 12.95 13.61
CA ASP A 202 7.72 13.74 12.41
C ASP A 202 8.15 12.98 11.16
N PHE A 203 7.31 12.01 10.76
CA PHE A 203 7.39 11.34 9.47
C PHE A 203 6.01 10.80 9.06
N TYR A 204 5.83 10.57 7.75
CA TYR A 204 4.67 9.86 7.24
C TYR A 204 4.89 8.36 7.39
N SER A 205 4.03 7.72 8.19
CA SER A 205 4.17 6.32 8.56
C SER A 205 3.52 5.43 7.51
N LEU A 206 4.31 4.53 6.90
CA LEU A 206 3.82 3.41 6.11
C LEU A 206 4.07 2.13 6.90
N ARG A 207 3.06 1.57 7.55
CA ARG A 207 3.25 0.63 8.66
C ARG A 207 2.40 -0.62 8.56
N PHE A 208 3.02 -1.74 8.93
CA PHE A 208 2.35 -2.98 9.22
C PHE A 208 1.76 -2.91 10.62
N VAL A 209 0.48 -3.27 10.77
CA VAL A 209 -0.22 -3.32 12.05
C VAL A 209 -0.77 -4.73 12.28
N PRO A 210 0.08 -5.69 12.73
CA PRO A 210 -0.31 -7.10 12.80
C PRO A 210 -1.56 -7.38 13.63
N SER A 211 -1.74 -6.69 14.76
CA SER A 211 -2.90 -6.84 15.64
C SER A 211 -4.24 -6.49 14.96
N GLN A 212 -4.20 -5.77 13.84
CA GLN A 212 -5.37 -5.35 13.07
C GLN A 212 -5.39 -5.92 11.64
N ASN A 213 -4.46 -6.80 11.28
CA ASN A 213 -4.35 -7.40 9.94
C ASN A 213 -4.45 -6.38 8.80
N ARG A 214 -3.71 -5.27 8.92
CA ARG A 214 -3.70 -4.21 7.90
C ARG A 214 -2.31 -3.59 7.71
N PHE A 215 -2.13 -3.02 6.53
CA PHE A 215 -1.07 -2.06 6.25
C PHE A 215 -1.69 -0.67 6.18
N SER A 216 -1.06 0.31 6.83
CA SER A 216 -1.63 1.66 7.00
C SER A 216 -0.66 2.75 6.56
N PHE A 217 -1.24 3.84 6.08
CA PHE A 217 -0.62 5.14 5.92
C PHE A 217 -1.23 6.11 6.93
N ASP A 218 -0.37 6.78 7.69
CA ASP A 218 -0.77 7.77 8.69
C ASP A 218 0.07 9.03 8.56
N ARG A 219 -0.60 10.19 8.60
CA ARG A 219 0.03 11.52 8.72
C ARG A 219 0.10 12.01 10.16
N THR A 220 -0.61 11.34 11.05
CA THR A 220 -0.56 11.60 12.49
C THR A 220 0.87 11.38 12.99
N ALA A 221 1.38 12.29 13.81
CA ALA A 221 2.70 12.14 14.44
C ALA A 221 2.81 10.77 15.11
N HIS A 222 3.88 10.03 14.83
CA HIS A 222 3.92 8.59 15.07
C HIS A 222 3.75 8.20 16.55
N GLY A 223 4.37 8.95 17.47
CA GLY A 223 4.21 8.74 18.91
C GLY A 223 2.79 8.98 19.43
N SER A 224 1.92 9.66 18.67
CA SER A 224 0.50 9.86 19.00
C SER A 224 -0.43 8.78 18.42
N ILE A 225 0.09 7.85 17.61
CA ILE A 225 -0.70 6.75 17.05
C ILE A 225 -0.96 5.71 18.14
N THR A 226 -2.24 5.38 18.32
CA THR A 226 -2.74 4.38 19.26
C THR A 226 -3.51 3.29 18.52
N THR A 227 -3.96 2.25 19.24
CA THR A 227 -4.80 1.19 18.66
C THR A 227 -6.15 1.70 18.15
N THR A 228 -6.62 2.85 18.66
CA THR A 228 -7.89 3.47 18.24
C THR A 228 -7.74 4.51 17.13
N THR A 229 -6.50 4.84 16.73
CA THR A 229 -6.27 5.80 15.66
C THR A 229 -6.81 5.26 14.33
N VAL A 230 -7.70 6.03 13.71
CA VAL A 230 -8.20 5.77 12.36
C VAL A 230 -7.11 6.19 11.39
N ALA A 231 -6.64 5.24 10.59
CA ALA A 231 -5.62 5.53 9.58
C ALA A 231 -6.16 6.48 8.51
N ASP A 232 -5.30 7.40 8.03
CA ASP A 232 -5.61 8.24 6.88
C ASP A 232 -5.94 7.38 5.66
N ASN A 233 -5.19 6.29 5.49
CA ASN A 233 -5.43 5.27 4.49
C ASN A 233 -4.96 3.89 5.00
N ASP A 234 -5.60 2.80 4.57
CA ASP A 234 -5.23 1.45 4.95
C ASP A 234 -5.67 0.44 3.90
N VAL A 235 -5.01 -0.72 3.85
CA VAL A 235 -5.43 -1.89 3.07
C VAL A 235 -5.41 -3.15 3.97
N PRO A 236 -6.40 -4.05 3.90
CA PRO A 236 -6.40 -5.24 4.73
C PRO A 236 -5.33 -6.19 4.22
N PHE A 237 -4.51 -6.67 5.14
CA PHE A 237 -3.37 -7.53 4.84
C PHE A 237 -3.12 -8.43 6.06
N PRO A 238 -3.65 -9.67 6.06
CA PRO A 238 -3.41 -10.62 7.12
C PRO A 238 -1.93 -10.98 7.24
N MET A 239 -1.44 -11.05 8.48
CA MET A 239 -0.03 -11.27 8.77
C MET A 239 0.16 -12.32 9.86
N SER A 240 1.36 -12.89 9.94
CA SER A 240 1.75 -13.89 10.93
C SER A 240 3.24 -13.74 11.24
N PRO A 241 3.66 -13.93 12.49
CA PRO A 241 5.06 -13.86 12.87
C PRO A 241 5.91 -14.84 12.04
N ASN A 242 7.19 -14.51 11.88
CA ASN A 242 8.19 -15.31 11.19
C ASN A 242 7.85 -15.64 9.73
N THR A 243 6.99 -14.85 9.10
CA THR A 243 6.63 -14.95 7.68
C THR A 243 7.29 -13.82 6.89
N ASP A 244 7.81 -14.15 5.70
CA ASP A 244 8.42 -13.18 4.79
C ASP A 244 7.36 -12.50 3.92
N TYR A 245 7.46 -11.17 3.83
CA TYR A 245 6.59 -10.30 3.03
C TYR A 245 7.42 -9.49 2.04
N LEU A 246 7.24 -9.73 0.75
CA LEU A 246 7.83 -8.90 -0.30
C LEU A 246 7.14 -7.53 -0.31
N VAL A 247 7.94 -6.47 -0.23
CA VAL A 247 7.47 -5.09 -0.29
C VAL A 247 8.17 -4.34 -1.40
N GLU A 248 7.38 -3.64 -2.21
CA GLU A 248 7.87 -2.69 -3.21
C GLU A 248 7.15 -1.35 -3.03
N ILE A 249 7.90 -0.27 -2.81
CA ILE A 249 7.37 1.09 -2.69
C ILE A 249 7.82 1.88 -3.90
N VAL A 250 6.88 2.25 -4.77
CA VAL A 250 7.14 3.11 -5.93
C VAL A 250 6.86 4.55 -5.53
N VAL A 251 7.84 5.42 -5.75
CA VAL A 251 7.69 6.86 -5.58
C VAL A 251 7.84 7.54 -6.93
N GLU A 252 6.88 8.37 -7.31
CA GLU A 252 6.94 9.22 -8.50
C GLU A 252 6.43 10.62 -8.16
N ASN A 253 7.36 11.57 -8.04
CA ASN A 253 7.09 12.88 -7.44
C ASN A 253 6.39 12.70 -6.09
N SER A 254 5.19 13.25 -5.91
CA SER A 254 4.41 13.13 -4.68
C SER A 254 3.56 11.86 -4.57
N MET A 255 3.54 11.02 -5.60
CA MET A 255 2.82 9.75 -5.56
C MET A 255 3.66 8.69 -4.87
N VAL A 256 3.05 7.97 -3.93
CA VAL A 256 3.65 6.81 -3.26
C VAL A 256 2.68 5.64 -3.36
N VAL A 257 3.16 4.53 -3.91
CA VAL A 257 2.38 3.28 -4.04
C VAL A 257 3.16 2.14 -3.42
N VAL A 258 2.61 1.52 -2.38
CA VAL A 258 3.18 0.34 -1.74
C VAL A 258 2.51 -0.90 -2.32
N TYR A 259 3.27 -1.92 -2.69
CA TYR A 259 2.80 -3.25 -3.04
C TYR A 259 3.33 -4.25 -2.02
N ILE A 260 2.48 -5.18 -1.60
CA ILE A 260 2.81 -6.21 -0.61
C ILE A 260 2.42 -7.57 -1.17
N ASN A 261 3.39 -8.48 -1.28
CA ASN A 261 3.24 -9.86 -1.77
C ASN A 261 2.54 -9.98 -3.12
N ASN A 262 2.48 -8.92 -3.93
CA ASN A 262 1.66 -8.86 -5.14
C ASN A 262 0.18 -9.19 -4.91
N VAL A 263 -0.35 -8.98 -3.70
CA VAL A 263 -1.77 -9.25 -3.38
C VAL A 263 -2.51 -8.01 -2.88
N ALA A 264 -1.80 -7.04 -2.31
CA ALA A 264 -2.35 -5.79 -1.82
C ALA A 264 -1.49 -4.61 -2.28
N ALA A 265 -2.13 -3.47 -2.48
CA ALA A 265 -1.50 -2.19 -2.75
C ALA A 265 -2.07 -1.09 -1.84
N LEU A 266 -1.30 -0.02 -1.62
CA LEU A 266 -1.75 1.20 -0.97
C LEU A 266 -1.16 2.41 -1.68
N SER A 267 -2.02 3.20 -2.29
CA SER A 267 -1.68 4.43 -3.02
C SER A 267 -1.99 5.64 -2.16
N CYS A 268 -1.04 6.53 -2.01
CA CYS A 268 -1.19 7.74 -1.23
C CYS A 268 -0.40 8.90 -1.84
N ARG A 269 -0.67 10.10 -1.31
CA ARG A 269 -0.03 11.35 -1.70
C ARG A 269 0.87 11.81 -0.56
N ILE A 270 2.15 11.96 -0.83
CA ILE A 270 3.14 12.51 0.10
C ILE A 270 4.04 13.48 -0.67
N TYR A 271 3.77 14.78 -0.57
CA TYR A 271 4.53 15.84 -1.24
C TYR A 271 5.99 15.88 -0.79
N LYS A 272 6.26 15.62 0.49
CA LYS A 272 7.61 15.50 1.03
C LYS A 272 8.35 14.21 0.66
N ALA A 273 7.76 13.25 -0.06
CA ALA A 273 8.46 11.99 -0.40
C ALA A 273 9.69 12.20 -1.30
N GLN A 274 9.79 13.35 -1.97
CA GLN A 274 10.91 13.73 -2.81
C GLN A 274 11.98 14.48 -2.02
N GLN A 275 13.24 14.17 -2.29
CA GLN A 275 14.39 14.93 -1.81
C GLN A 275 14.45 15.12 -0.28
N THR A 276 13.81 14.22 0.48
CA THR A 276 13.91 14.17 1.94
C THR A 276 14.39 12.80 2.40
N ASN A 277 14.87 12.74 3.64
CA ASN A 277 15.28 11.49 4.26
C ASN A 277 14.08 10.56 4.42
N TRP A 278 14.35 9.26 4.36
CA TRP A 278 13.40 8.17 4.55
C TRP A 278 14.05 7.09 5.41
N GLY A 279 13.29 6.15 5.94
CA GLY A 279 13.83 5.15 6.83
C GLY A 279 12.99 3.90 6.99
N ILE A 280 13.51 3.00 7.80
CA ILE A 280 12.81 1.82 8.31
C ILE A 280 12.74 1.92 9.83
N PHE A 281 11.67 1.40 10.42
CA PHE A 281 11.47 1.51 11.86
C PHE A 281 10.72 0.32 12.46
N SER A 282 10.83 0.18 13.77
CA SER A 282 9.99 -0.67 14.62
C SER A 282 9.60 0.09 15.90
N ASP A 283 8.36 -0.03 16.33
CA ASP A 283 7.87 0.43 17.63
C ASP A 283 7.19 -0.72 18.37
N ASN A 284 7.69 -1.01 19.57
CA ASN A 284 7.30 -2.14 20.41
C ASN A 284 7.16 -3.44 19.60
N SER A 285 8.17 -3.70 18.76
CA SER A 285 8.19 -4.75 17.74
C SER A 285 9.62 -5.21 17.44
N ASP A 286 9.75 -6.44 16.94
CA ASP A 286 10.99 -7.03 16.43
C ASP A 286 10.81 -7.36 14.96
N ALA A 287 11.32 -6.49 14.09
CA ALA A 287 11.17 -6.57 12.65
C ALA A 287 12.53 -6.70 11.95
N THR A 288 12.57 -7.45 10.86
CA THR A 288 13.73 -7.59 9.99
C THR A 288 13.38 -7.18 8.58
N PHE A 289 14.16 -6.25 8.03
CA PHE A 289 14.09 -5.78 6.66
C PHE A 289 15.26 -6.38 5.90
N LYS A 290 15.00 -7.33 5.00
CA LYS A 290 16.02 -8.09 4.26
C LYS A 290 16.21 -7.51 2.87
N ASN A 291 17.46 -7.50 2.40
CA ASN A 291 17.84 -7.12 1.04
C ASN A 291 17.22 -5.77 0.59
N LEU A 292 17.21 -4.79 1.48
CA LEU A 292 16.74 -3.44 1.21
C LEU A 292 17.56 -2.81 0.09
N THR A 293 16.87 -2.41 -0.98
CA THR A 293 17.48 -1.79 -2.17
C THR A 293 16.64 -0.62 -2.64
N VAL A 294 17.29 0.33 -3.30
CA VAL A 294 16.63 1.39 -4.06
C VAL A 294 17.06 1.29 -5.51
N LYS A 295 16.09 1.26 -6.42
CA LYS A 295 16.30 1.25 -7.86
C LYS A 295 15.55 2.39 -8.53
N TYR A 296 16.00 2.77 -9.72
CA TYR A 296 15.40 3.86 -10.49
C TYR A 296 15.58 3.63 -11.99
N PRO A 297 14.82 4.36 -12.84
CA PRO A 297 14.93 4.29 -14.30
C PRO A 297 16.30 4.62 -14.89
#